data_AF-A0AAD4DCG9-F1
#
_entry.id   AF-A0AAD4DCG9-F1
#
_cell.length_a   1.000
_cell.length_b   1.000
_cell.length_c   1.000
_cell.angle_alpha   90.00
_cell.angle_beta   90.00
_cell.angle_gamma   90.00
#
_symmetry.space_group_name_H-M   'P 1'
#
loop_
_entity.id
_entity.type
_entity.pdbx_description
1 polymer ?
#
loop_
_entity_poly.entity_id
_entity_poly.type
_entity_poly.pdbx_seq_one_letter_code
_entity_poly.pdbx_strand_id
1 'polypeptide(L)'
;MLKPQYEADRNRIVVHTNGHSRIVAKDWNRSPGSILFDSKDETIFVTAEDEGHVKIFQINLATETVEVIVGEHAQSGLNLIDDNTILYSTASLTTPNDLFTVDVNTRWNPNIFASAGFVVVFLNPTGSTGYGQELTDAINKNWGGSPYIDLMKGLDHVLDTRSYIDQTRVAALGASYGGYMMNWINGHTDRFNCLVNHDGIFDTKNGFYATEELYFPEHEYGGVPWDPKARENYERWNPANFVQNWKTPTLVIHSDKDYRLPVTEGLATFTVLQRKGIPSRLVYFPDENHWVLKAANSLRWHAEVLNWIQKWTAHPKATSSSSGDASVEFLTSQVKLN
;
A
#
# COMPACT_ATOMS: atom_id res chain seq x y z
N MET A 1 39.20 -16.94 -13.88
CA MET A 1 39.22 -15.47 -13.68
C MET A 1 39.31 -14.80 -15.04
N LEU A 2 38.44 -13.83 -15.32
CA LEU A 2 38.58 -12.92 -16.44
C LEU A 2 39.82 -12.05 -16.16
N LYS A 3 40.76 -11.97 -17.11
CA LYS A 3 41.94 -11.11 -16.98
C LYS A 3 41.56 -9.70 -17.43
N PRO A 4 41.77 -8.63 -16.64
CA PRO A 4 41.70 -7.27 -17.14
C PRO A 4 42.69 -7.10 -18.29
N GLN A 5 42.26 -6.54 -19.41
CA GLN A 5 43.03 -6.30 -20.62
C GLN A 5 43.16 -4.80 -20.95
N TYR A 6 42.22 -3.96 -20.51
CA TYR A 6 42.17 -2.53 -20.85
C TYR A 6 41.67 -1.66 -19.69
N GLU A 7 42.04 -0.37 -19.70
CA GLU A 7 41.58 0.63 -18.72
C GLU A 7 40.06 0.88 -18.76
N ALA A 8 39.44 0.66 -19.92
CA ALA A 8 37.99 0.77 -20.13
C ALA A 8 37.23 -0.54 -19.80
N ASP A 9 37.89 -1.53 -19.18
CA ASP A 9 37.22 -2.76 -18.80
C ASP A 9 36.15 -2.49 -17.74
N ARG A 10 35.00 -3.15 -17.91
CA ARG A 10 33.88 -3.00 -17.00
C ARG A 10 34.12 -3.75 -15.71
N ASN A 11 33.73 -3.12 -14.60
CA ASN A 11 33.63 -3.83 -13.34
C ASN A 11 32.52 -4.89 -13.43
N ARG A 12 32.69 -5.98 -12.68
CA ARG A 12 31.71 -7.06 -12.56
C ARG A 12 31.44 -7.30 -11.09
N ILE A 13 30.19 -7.62 -10.77
CA ILE A 13 29.79 -7.98 -9.42
C ILE A 13 30.17 -9.44 -9.20
N VAL A 14 31.03 -9.68 -8.21
CA VAL A 14 31.39 -11.03 -7.77
C VAL A 14 30.94 -11.17 -6.32
N VAL A 15 30.04 -12.12 -6.08
CA VAL A 15 29.59 -12.45 -4.73
C VAL A 15 30.36 -13.67 -4.23
N HIS A 16 30.86 -13.55 -3.01
CA HIS A 16 31.59 -14.59 -2.31
C HIS A 16 30.73 -15.15 -1.17
N THR A 17 30.47 -16.46 -1.19
CA THR A 17 29.66 -17.14 -0.17
C THR A 17 30.34 -18.45 0.21
N ASN A 18 30.68 -18.62 1.50
CA ASN A 18 31.28 -19.85 2.04
C ASN A 18 32.48 -20.38 1.22
N GLY A 19 33.35 -19.49 0.75
CA GLY A 19 34.54 -19.84 -0.05
C GLY A 19 34.28 -20.07 -1.55
N HIS A 20 33.02 -20.03 -2.00
CA HIS A 20 32.66 -20.05 -3.42
C HIS A 20 32.46 -18.63 -3.95
N SER A 21 32.86 -18.40 -5.20
CA SER A 21 32.73 -17.10 -5.86
C SER A 21 31.94 -17.25 -7.14
N ARG A 22 30.96 -16.38 -7.39
CA ARG A 22 30.24 -16.33 -8.67
C ARG A 22 30.03 -14.90 -9.13
N ILE A 23 29.96 -14.73 -10.45
CA ILE A 23 29.55 -13.46 -11.06
C ILE A 23 28.03 -13.41 -10.99
N VAL A 24 27.48 -12.29 -10.55
CA VAL A 24 26.03 -12.04 -10.47
C VAL A 24 25.61 -11.08 -11.56
N ALA A 25 24.42 -11.27 -12.13
CA ALA A 25 23.87 -10.44 -13.20
C ALA A 25 24.82 -10.37 -14.41
N LYS A 26 25.28 -11.54 -14.87
CA LYS A 26 26.32 -11.67 -15.90
C LYS A 26 25.97 -10.92 -17.20
N ASP A 27 24.69 -10.91 -17.55
CA ASP A 27 24.18 -10.30 -18.78
C ASP A 27 23.86 -8.80 -18.62
N TRP A 28 23.94 -8.27 -17.39
CA TRP A 28 23.75 -6.85 -17.14
C TRP A 28 24.94 -6.05 -17.68
N ASN A 29 24.62 -5.10 -18.56
CA ASN A 29 25.59 -4.44 -19.43
C ASN A 29 26.04 -3.07 -18.89
N ARG A 30 26.30 -2.96 -17.58
CA ARG A 30 26.77 -1.73 -16.93
C ARG A 30 27.97 -2.03 -16.02
N SER A 31 28.72 -0.97 -15.65
CA SER A 31 29.84 -1.07 -14.72
C SER A 31 29.36 -0.61 -13.33
N PRO A 32 29.31 -1.49 -12.32
CA PRO A 32 28.90 -1.10 -10.98
C PRO A 32 29.91 -0.12 -10.36
N GLY A 33 29.38 0.88 -9.66
CA GLY A 33 30.10 1.81 -8.79
C GLY A 33 30.03 1.36 -7.33
N SER A 34 29.17 2.01 -6.54
CA SER A 34 28.91 1.61 -5.14
C SER A 34 28.04 0.37 -5.06
N ILE A 35 28.25 -0.46 -4.04
CA ILE A 35 27.45 -1.66 -3.74
C ILE A 35 27.02 -1.61 -2.28
N LEU A 36 25.74 -1.87 -2.02
CA LEU A 36 25.14 -1.93 -0.70
C LEU A 36 24.30 -3.21 -0.62
N PHE A 37 24.52 -4.06 0.37
CA PHE A 37 23.66 -5.22 0.61
C PHE A 37 22.40 -4.78 1.36
N ASP A 38 21.28 -5.48 1.13
CA ASP A 38 20.14 -5.45 2.05
C ASP A 38 20.52 -6.12 3.40
N SER A 39 19.65 -5.99 4.40
CA SER A 39 19.91 -6.54 5.74
C SER A 39 19.91 -8.08 5.80
N LYS A 40 19.48 -8.75 4.72
CA LYS A 40 19.32 -10.22 4.64
C LYS A 40 20.34 -10.89 3.74
N ASP A 41 21.24 -10.11 3.12
CA ASP A 41 22.18 -10.56 2.09
C ASP A 41 21.51 -11.26 0.88
N GLU A 42 20.26 -10.91 0.58
CA GLU A 42 19.48 -11.49 -0.53
C GLU A 42 19.50 -10.59 -1.78
N THR A 43 19.61 -9.28 -1.56
CA THR A 43 19.57 -8.25 -2.60
C THR A 43 20.75 -7.31 -2.44
N ILE A 44 21.27 -6.81 -3.56
CA ILE A 44 22.22 -5.70 -3.56
C ILE A 44 21.66 -4.50 -4.31
N PHE A 45 21.97 -3.32 -3.80
CA PHE A 45 21.73 -2.04 -4.44
C PHE A 45 23.04 -1.52 -4.99
N VAL A 46 23.06 -1.20 -6.28
CA VAL A 46 24.27 -0.76 -6.96
C VAL A 46 24.04 0.55 -7.69
N THR A 47 25.03 1.45 -7.63
CA THR A 47 25.05 2.55 -8.59
C THR A 47 25.71 2.10 -9.88
N ALA A 48 25.23 2.58 -11.02
CA ALA A 48 25.97 2.47 -12.27
C ALA A 48 25.63 3.61 -13.22
N GLU A 49 26.62 4.00 -14.01
CA GLU A 49 26.41 4.93 -15.11
C GLU A 49 25.52 4.27 -16.18
N ASP A 50 24.46 4.97 -16.57
CA ASP A 50 23.53 4.52 -17.58
C ASP A 50 22.89 5.72 -18.29
N GLU A 51 23.11 5.83 -19.60
CA GLU A 51 22.52 6.88 -20.45
C GLU A 51 22.77 8.33 -19.96
N GLY A 52 23.96 8.60 -19.41
CA GLY A 52 24.33 9.94 -18.92
C GLY A 52 23.90 10.25 -17.49
N HIS A 53 23.29 9.28 -16.80
CA HIS A 53 22.93 9.33 -15.40
C HIS A 53 23.77 8.36 -14.58
N VAL A 54 23.80 8.54 -13.25
CA VAL A 54 24.26 7.50 -12.33
C VAL A 54 23.01 6.97 -11.64
N LYS A 55 22.49 5.82 -12.09
CA LYS A 55 21.24 5.24 -11.59
C LYS A 55 21.49 4.34 -10.38
N ILE A 56 20.46 4.09 -9.59
CA ILE A 56 20.46 3.04 -8.56
C ILE A 56 19.70 1.83 -9.11
N PHE A 57 20.34 0.67 -9.07
CA PHE A 57 19.77 -0.60 -9.50
C PHE A 57 19.61 -1.54 -8.31
N GLN A 58 18.51 -2.29 -8.28
CA GLN A 58 18.31 -3.44 -7.43
C GLN A 58 18.75 -4.70 -8.18
N ILE A 59 19.50 -5.58 -7.51
CA ILE A 59 19.85 -6.89 -8.06
C ILE A 59 19.54 -7.97 -7.03
N ASN A 60 18.56 -8.83 -7.34
CA ASN A 60 18.28 -9.98 -6.50
C ASN A 60 19.36 -11.06 -6.74
N LEU A 61 20.04 -11.49 -5.69
CA LEU A 61 21.19 -12.37 -5.83
C LEU A 61 20.81 -13.80 -6.26
N ALA A 62 19.62 -14.27 -5.90
CA ALA A 62 19.17 -15.62 -6.22
C ALA A 62 18.68 -15.75 -7.67
N THR A 63 17.89 -14.77 -8.13
CA THR A 63 17.26 -14.77 -9.46
C THR A 63 18.07 -14.03 -10.52
N GLU A 64 19.02 -13.20 -10.09
CA GLU A 64 19.83 -12.30 -10.93
C GLU A 64 19.00 -11.28 -11.74
N THR A 65 17.77 -11.00 -11.31
CA THR A 65 16.95 -9.91 -11.88
C THR A 65 17.57 -8.55 -11.54
N VAL A 66 17.56 -7.63 -12.51
CA VAL A 66 18.09 -6.27 -12.36
C VAL A 66 17.00 -5.26 -12.65
N GLU A 67 16.71 -4.39 -11.70
CA GLU A 67 15.66 -3.38 -11.78
C GLU A 67 16.23 -1.99 -11.47
N VAL A 68 15.72 -0.95 -12.13
CA VAL A 68 16.09 0.44 -11.82
C VAL A 68 15.20 0.94 -10.70
N ILE A 69 15.79 1.40 -9.60
CA ILE A 69 15.07 2.01 -8.47
C ILE A 69 15.05 3.54 -8.61
N VAL A 70 16.18 4.15 -8.99
CA VAL A 70 16.30 5.59 -9.22
C VAL A 70 16.99 5.82 -10.55
N GLY A 71 16.28 6.45 -11.50
CA GLY A 71 16.70 6.55 -12.89
C GLY A 71 17.27 7.90 -13.33
N GLU A 72 17.03 8.96 -12.58
CA GLU A 72 17.30 10.35 -12.98
C GLU A 72 18.44 10.96 -12.17
N HIS A 73 19.18 11.92 -12.75
CA HIS A 73 20.31 12.62 -12.12
C HIS A 73 21.54 11.73 -11.83
N ALA A 74 22.44 12.15 -10.93
CA ALA A 74 23.62 11.40 -10.54
C ALA A 74 23.58 11.02 -9.05
N GLN A 75 23.47 9.72 -8.78
CA GLN A 75 23.29 9.16 -7.45
C GLN A 75 24.64 8.77 -6.83
N SER A 76 24.78 8.98 -5.53
CA SER A 76 25.95 8.55 -4.76
C SER A 76 25.60 8.32 -3.29
N GLY A 77 26.54 7.79 -2.50
CA GLY A 77 26.37 7.73 -1.03
C GLY A 77 25.26 6.83 -0.52
N LEU A 78 25.06 5.65 -1.13
CA LEU A 78 24.01 4.70 -0.71
C LEU A 78 24.23 4.22 0.72
N ASN A 79 23.19 4.32 1.55
CA ASN A 79 23.14 3.77 2.91
C ASN A 79 21.75 3.19 3.17
N LEU A 80 21.67 2.10 3.95
CA LEU A 80 20.39 1.62 4.46
C LEU A 80 19.96 2.46 5.66
N ILE A 81 18.70 2.88 5.67
CA ILE A 81 18.02 3.39 6.87
C ILE A 81 17.33 2.23 7.59
N ASP A 82 16.69 1.34 6.83
CA ASP A 82 16.03 0.11 7.29
C ASP A 82 15.99 -0.93 6.15
N ASP A 83 15.26 -2.04 6.36
CA ASP A 83 15.16 -3.16 5.40
C ASP A 83 14.66 -2.76 4.00
N ASN A 84 13.95 -1.64 3.85
CA ASN A 84 13.36 -1.22 2.57
C ASN A 84 13.76 0.20 2.14
N THR A 85 14.31 1.01 3.05
CA THR A 85 14.62 2.41 2.77
C THR A 85 16.10 2.64 2.55
N ILE A 86 16.45 3.17 1.37
CA ILE A 86 17.81 3.58 1.02
C ILE A 86 17.93 5.10 1.10
N LEU A 87 18.87 5.61 1.89
CA LEU A 87 19.35 6.99 1.83
C LEU A 87 20.41 7.10 0.72
N TYR A 88 20.29 8.13 -0.11
CA TYR A 88 21.26 8.43 -1.15
C TYR A 88 21.38 9.94 -1.38
N SER A 89 22.52 10.37 -1.91
CA SER A 89 22.71 11.74 -2.39
C SER A 89 22.42 11.81 -3.88
N THR A 90 21.70 12.84 -4.32
CA THR A 90 21.52 13.15 -5.75
C THR A 90 22.16 14.50 -6.08
N ALA A 91 22.80 14.59 -7.24
CA ALA A 91 23.24 15.85 -7.84
C ALA A 91 22.78 15.95 -9.28
N SER A 92 22.50 17.18 -9.73
CA SER A 92 22.19 17.47 -11.12
C SER A 92 23.03 18.67 -11.62
N LEU A 93 22.93 18.99 -12.90
CA LEU A 93 23.58 20.19 -13.46
C LEU A 93 23.06 21.49 -12.84
N THR A 94 21.84 21.48 -12.30
CA THR A 94 21.16 22.67 -11.77
C THR A 94 21.03 22.65 -10.25
N THR A 95 21.37 21.54 -9.59
CA THR A 95 21.23 21.38 -8.14
C THR A 95 22.47 20.73 -7.53
N PRO A 96 23.01 21.27 -6.41
CA PRO A 96 24.09 20.61 -5.67
C PRO A 96 23.63 19.28 -5.06
N ASN A 97 24.56 18.52 -4.46
CA ASN A 97 24.22 17.31 -3.73
C ASN A 97 23.21 17.60 -2.62
N ASP A 98 22.11 16.86 -2.62
CA ASP A 98 21.12 16.84 -1.55
C ASP A 98 20.69 15.40 -1.25
N LEU A 99 20.13 15.17 -0.07
CA LEU A 99 19.81 13.83 0.45
C LEU A 99 18.37 13.43 0.15
N PHE A 100 18.20 12.22 -0.37
CA PHE A 100 16.93 11.63 -0.75
C PHE A 100 16.82 10.23 -0.15
N THR A 101 15.59 9.80 0.04
CA THR A 101 15.29 8.41 0.39
C THR A 101 14.46 7.76 -0.70
N VAL A 102 14.68 6.47 -0.93
CA VAL A 102 13.80 5.64 -1.74
C VAL A 102 13.41 4.40 -0.96
N ASP A 103 12.11 4.15 -0.89
CA ASP A 103 11.54 2.92 -0.35
C ASP A 103 11.33 1.94 -1.53
N VAL A 104 12.00 0.79 -1.48
CA VAL A 104 11.89 -0.25 -2.52
C VAL A 104 10.67 -1.15 -2.32
N ASN A 105 9.90 -0.93 -1.26
CA ASN A 105 8.67 -1.66 -1.02
C ASN A 105 7.60 -1.24 -2.05
N THR A 106 6.97 -2.23 -2.66
CA THR A 106 5.87 -2.02 -3.60
C THR A 106 4.53 -1.85 -2.88
N ARG A 107 4.44 -2.27 -1.61
CA ARG A 107 3.21 -2.26 -0.83
C ARG A 107 2.75 -0.84 -0.54
N TRP A 108 1.53 -0.50 -0.97
CA TRP A 108 0.92 0.82 -0.75
C TRP A 108 1.79 1.98 -1.24
N ASN A 109 2.63 1.74 -2.26
CA ASN A 109 3.58 2.74 -2.74
C ASN A 109 2.85 3.91 -3.44
N PRO A 110 2.97 5.16 -2.92
CA PRO A 110 2.26 6.32 -3.46
C PRO A 110 2.60 6.59 -4.93
N ASN A 111 3.82 6.26 -5.38
CA ASN A 111 4.27 6.53 -6.74
C ASN A 111 3.44 5.76 -7.77
N ILE A 112 2.94 4.57 -7.45
CA ILE A 112 2.12 3.78 -8.37
C ILE A 112 0.79 4.50 -8.66
N PHE A 113 0.17 5.08 -7.64
CA PHE A 113 -1.05 5.87 -7.79
C PHE A 113 -0.79 7.20 -8.50
N ALA A 114 0.31 7.87 -8.17
CA ALA A 114 0.72 9.12 -8.82
C ALA A 114 0.99 8.92 -10.32
N SER A 115 1.73 7.87 -10.69
CA SER A 115 1.98 7.49 -12.09
C SER A 115 0.70 7.11 -12.84
N ALA A 116 -0.33 6.64 -12.14
CA ALA A 116 -1.66 6.40 -12.71
C ALA A 116 -2.52 7.67 -12.85
N GLY A 117 -1.97 8.85 -12.54
CA GLY A 117 -2.60 10.15 -12.73
C GLY A 117 -3.42 10.66 -11.53
N PHE A 118 -3.25 10.07 -10.34
CA PHE A 118 -3.91 10.53 -9.12
C PHE A 118 -3.04 11.50 -8.33
N VAL A 119 -3.67 12.49 -7.69
CA VAL A 119 -3.04 13.18 -6.57
C VAL A 119 -3.20 12.28 -5.34
N VAL A 120 -2.09 12.01 -4.67
CA VAL A 120 -2.03 11.04 -3.57
C VAL A 120 -1.81 11.79 -2.26
N VAL A 121 -2.66 11.52 -1.27
CA VAL A 121 -2.63 12.21 0.02
C VAL A 121 -2.50 11.16 1.13
N PHE A 122 -1.37 11.19 1.83
CA PHE A 122 -1.14 10.43 3.05
C PHE A 122 -1.15 11.39 4.23
N LEU A 123 -1.91 11.05 5.26
CA LEU A 123 -2.06 11.86 6.48
C LEU A 123 -1.67 11.00 7.68
N ASN A 124 -1.04 11.62 8.67
CA ASN A 124 -0.77 11.02 9.97
C ASN A 124 -1.88 11.45 10.94
N PRO A 125 -2.98 10.68 11.10
CA PRO A 125 -4.02 11.00 12.06
C PRO A 125 -3.55 10.81 13.51
N THR A 126 -4.35 11.27 14.49
CA THR A 126 -4.23 10.87 15.90
C THR A 126 -4.02 9.36 16.02
N GLY A 127 -3.08 8.94 16.87
CA GLY A 127 -2.60 7.55 16.95
C GLY A 127 -1.36 7.24 16.10
N SER A 128 -0.98 8.14 15.19
CA SER A 128 0.25 7.97 14.40
C SER A 128 1.49 8.17 15.25
N THR A 129 2.50 7.34 15.00
CA THR A 129 3.82 7.48 15.60
C THR A 129 4.59 8.67 15.00
N GLY A 130 5.55 9.23 15.75
CA GLY A 130 6.45 10.29 15.26
C GLY A 130 6.14 11.70 15.77
N TYR A 131 5.05 11.88 16.53
CA TYR A 131 4.65 13.17 17.11
C TYR A 131 4.53 13.14 18.65
N GLY A 132 5.13 12.11 19.28
CA GLY A 132 5.15 11.93 20.73
C GLY A 132 4.09 10.95 21.27
N GLN A 133 4.28 10.52 22.52
CA GLN A 133 3.43 9.51 23.15
C GLN A 133 2.00 10.01 23.36
N GLU A 134 1.80 11.29 23.67
CA GLU A 134 0.46 11.85 23.88
C GLU A 134 -0.43 11.72 22.64
N LEU A 135 0.10 12.01 21.44
CA LEU A 135 -0.66 11.82 20.20
C LEU A 135 -0.88 10.34 19.88
N THR A 136 0.11 9.50 20.20
CA THR A 136 0.04 8.04 20.01
C THR A 136 -1.07 7.45 20.88
N ASP A 137 -1.13 7.80 22.17
CA ASP A 137 -2.11 7.28 23.12
C ASP A 137 -3.52 7.84 22.92
N ALA A 138 -3.66 8.98 22.24
CA ALA A 138 -4.96 9.65 22.04
C ALA A 138 -5.95 8.88 21.13
N ILE A 139 -5.50 7.82 20.47
CA ILE A 139 -6.37 6.87 19.74
C ILE A 139 -7.11 5.91 20.68
N ASN A 140 -6.57 5.67 21.88
CA ASN A 140 -7.07 4.68 22.81
C ASN A 140 -8.52 5.01 23.22
N LYS A 141 -9.41 4.02 23.15
CA LYS A 141 -10.87 4.12 23.34
C LYS A 141 -11.56 5.10 22.40
N ASN A 142 -10.94 5.45 21.27
CA ASN A 142 -11.34 6.54 20.38
C ASN A 142 -11.12 6.22 18.88
N TRP A 143 -11.15 4.94 18.50
CA TRP A 143 -10.81 4.48 17.15
C TRP A 143 -11.57 5.17 16.02
N GLY A 144 -12.90 5.32 16.13
CA GLY A 144 -13.69 6.01 15.11
C GLY A 144 -13.79 7.52 15.30
N GLY A 145 -13.14 8.09 16.31
CA GLY A 145 -13.28 9.49 16.71
C GLY A 145 -12.19 10.37 16.11
N SER A 146 -11.18 10.74 16.91
CA SER A 146 -10.13 11.67 16.48
C SER A 146 -9.43 11.25 15.17
N PRO A 147 -9.06 9.97 14.95
CA PRO A 147 -8.42 9.58 13.71
C PRO A 147 -9.28 9.86 12.47
N TYR A 148 -10.59 9.57 12.54
CA TYR A 148 -11.53 9.90 11.46
C TYR A 148 -11.62 11.41 11.23
N ILE A 149 -11.74 12.19 12.30
CA ILE A 149 -11.83 13.66 12.24
C ILE A 149 -10.58 14.26 11.59
N ASP A 150 -9.39 13.77 11.96
CA ASP A 150 -8.11 14.25 11.42
C ASP A 150 -7.99 13.93 9.93
N LEU A 151 -8.39 12.72 9.50
CA LEU A 151 -8.43 12.35 8.09
C LEU A 151 -9.36 13.25 7.28
N MET A 152 -10.56 13.53 7.80
CA MET A 152 -11.51 14.41 7.10
C MET A 152 -10.99 15.86 7.01
N LYS A 153 -10.49 16.41 8.13
CA LYS A 153 -9.94 17.78 8.17
C LYS A 153 -8.67 17.92 7.34
N GLY A 154 -7.78 16.94 7.37
CA GLY A 154 -6.56 16.93 6.56
C GLY A 154 -6.88 16.88 5.07
N LEU A 155 -7.87 16.07 4.68
CA LEU A 155 -8.38 16.05 3.31
C LEU A 155 -8.98 17.40 2.91
N ASP A 156 -9.86 17.99 3.73
CA ASP A 156 -10.45 19.30 3.49
C ASP A 156 -9.36 20.36 3.26
N HIS A 157 -8.35 20.41 4.13
CA HIS A 157 -7.23 21.33 4.00
C HIS A 157 -6.49 21.17 2.67
N VAL A 158 -6.23 19.95 2.23
CA VAL A 158 -5.55 19.69 0.95
C VAL A 158 -6.41 20.11 -0.23
N LEU A 159 -7.71 19.76 -0.22
CA LEU A 159 -8.65 20.11 -1.28
C LEU A 159 -8.85 21.64 -1.39
N ASP A 160 -8.89 22.35 -0.27
CA ASP A 160 -9.11 23.79 -0.22
C ASP A 160 -7.87 24.61 -0.61
N THR A 161 -6.67 24.08 -0.35
CA THR A 161 -5.41 24.82 -0.59
C THR A 161 -4.77 24.53 -1.94
N ARG A 162 -5.17 23.46 -2.63
CA ARG A 162 -4.56 23.01 -3.88
C ARG A 162 -5.58 23.01 -5.03
N SER A 163 -5.67 24.14 -5.73
CA SER A 163 -6.64 24.37 -6.80
C SER A 163 -6.55 23.43 -8.01
N TYR A 164 -5.45 22.69 -8.16
CA TYR A 164 -5.28 21.69 -9.22
C TYR A 164 -5.91 20.33 -8.88
N ILE A 165 -6.39 20.12 -7.64
CA ILE A 165 -7.01 18.87 -7.21
C ILE A 165 -8.51 18.92 -7.51
N ASP A 166 -9.02 17.91 -8.20
CA ASP A 166 -10.45 17.78 -8.48
C ASP A 166 -11.19 17.19 -7.26
N GLN A 167 -11.90 18.06 -6.55
CA GLN A 167 -12.63 17.70 -5.33
C GLN A 167 -13.86 16.80 -5.59
N THR A 168 -14.28 16.61 -6.84
CA THR A 168 -15.46 15.78 -7.19
C THR A 168 -15.11 14.31 -7.47
N ARG A 169 -13.82 13.98 -7.45
CA ARG A 169 -13.27 12.67 -7.84
C ARG A 169 -12.30 12.16 -6.79
N VAL A 170 -12.84 11.76 -5.65
CA VAL A 170 -12.08 11.35 -4.46
C VAL A 170 -12.36 9.89 -4.13
N ALA A 171 -11.29 9.10 -4.00
CA ALA A 171 -11.34 7.74 -3.48
C ALA A 171 -10.63 7.68 -2.12
N ALA A 172 -11.12 6.86 -1.20
CA ALA A 172 -10.41 6.54 0.04
C ALA A 172 -10.02 5.06 0.05
N LEU A 173 -8.82 4.78 0.51
CA LEU A 173 -8.24 3.44 0.50
C LEU A 173 -7.56 3.20 1.86
N GLY A 174 -7.64 1.98 2.38
CA GLY A 174 -6.90 1.61 3.58
C GLY A 174 -6.78 0.11 3.80
N ALA A 175 -5.70 -0.29 4.48
CA ALA A 175 -5.46 -1.66 4.92
C ALA A 175 -5.50 -1.78 6.45
N SER A 176 -5.88 -2.95 6.98
CA SER A 176 -5.83 -3.22 8.42
C SER A 176 -6.70 -2.20 9.20
N TYR A 177 -6.12 -1.42 10.11
CA TYR A 177 -6.81 -0.28 10.72
C TYR A 177 -7.38 0.72 9.69
N GLY A 178 -6.68 0.96 8.59
CA GLY A 178 -7.19 1.74 7.46
C GLY A 178 -8.40 1.07 6.78
N GLY A 179 -8.44 -0.26 6.73
CA GLY A 179 -9.60 -1.01 6.24
C GLY A 179 -10.80 -0.92 7.19
N TYR A 180 -10.56 -0.98 8.50
CA TYR A 180 -11.54 -0.60 9.53
C TYR A 180 -12.08 0.82 9.27
N MET A 181 -11.18 1.77 8.99
CA MET A 181 -11.57 3.15 8.71
C MET A 181 -12.39 3.27 7.42
N MET A 182 -12.19 2.41 6.41
CA MET A 182 -13.06 2.38 5.23
C MET A 182 -14.48 1.94 5.57
N ASN A 183 -14.63 0.89 6.39
CA ASN A 183 -15.94 0.47 6.91
C ASN A 183 -16.59 1.60 7.74
N TRP A 184 -15.81 2.29 8.57
CA TRP A 184 -16.27 3.43 9.37
C TRP A 184 -16.71 4.60 8.50
N ILE A 185 -15.89 5.01 7.53
CA ILE A 185 -16.18 6.08 6.55
C ILE A 185 -17.49 5.80 5.81
N ASN A 186 -17.72 4.56 5.36
CA ASN A 186 -18.96 4.20 4.65
C ASN A 186 -20.23 4.40 5.51
N GLY A 187 -20.09 4.32 6.83
CA GLY A 187 -21.18 4.58 7.78
C GLY A 187 -21.41 6.05 8.14
N HIS A 188 -20.47 6.94 7.82
CA HIS A 188 -20.37 8.29 8.40
C HIS A 188 -20.23 9.43 7.38
N THR A 189 -19.95 9.15 6.10
CA THR A 189 -19.89 10.17 5.05
C THR A 189 -20.13 9.58 3.67
N ASP A 190 -20.47 10.43 2.71
CA ASP A 190 -20.72 10.09 1.31
C ASP A 190 -19.85 10.86 0.31
N ARG A 191 -18.83 11.55 0.82
CA ARG A 191 -17.94 12.41 0.01
C ARG A 191 -17.01 11.65 -0.95
N PHE A 192 -16.86 10.34 -0.78
CA PHE A 192 -15.97 9.51 -1.58
C PHE A 192 -16.74 8.80 -2.69
N ASN A 193 -16.22 8.85 -3.91
CA ASN A 193 -16.80 8.15 -5.06
C ASN A 193 -16.67 6.62 -4.93
N CYS A 194 -15.61 6.15 -4.27
CA CYS A 194 -15.42 4.75 -3.94
C CYS A 194 -14.46 4.54 -2.76
N LEU A 195 -14.51 3.35 -2.20
CA LEU A 195 -13.62 2.88 -1.13
C LEU A 195 -12.83 1.64 -1.57
N VAL A 196 -11.64 1.46 -1.01
CA VAL A 196 -10.87 0.20 -1.05
C VAL A 196 -10.56 -0.24 0.36
N ASN A 197 -11.28 -1.26 0.82
CA ASN A 197 -11.08 -1.91 2.11
C ASN A 197 -10.20 -3.15 1.92
N HIS A 198 -9.04 -3.16 2.55
CA HIS A 198 -8.09 -4.27 2.53
C HIS A 198 -7.88 -4.80 3.96
N ASP A 199 -8.17 -6.07 4.21
CA ASP A 199 -7.98 -6.73 5.52
C ASP A 199 -8.54 -5.89 6.68
N GLY A 200 -9.73 -5.30 6.54
CA GLY A 200 -10.31 -4.37 7.51
C GLY A 200 -11.29 -5.00 8.49
N ILE A 201 -11.23 -4.59 9.77
CA ILE A 201 -12.21 -5.02 10.78
C ILE A 201 -13.62 -4.55 10.40
N PHE A 202 -14.55 -5.48 10.32
CA PHE A 202 -15.98 -5.26 10.13
C PHE A 202 -16.72 -5.19 11.48
N ASP A 203 -16.47 -6.15 12.38
CA ASP A 203 -17.05 -6.18 13.72
C ASP A 203 -15.95 -6.19 14.80
N THR A 204 -15.93 -5.15 15.63
CA THR A 204 -14.87 -4.96 16.65
C THR A 204 -14.87 -6.04 17.73
N LYS A 205 -16.04 -6.59 18.08
CA LYS A 205 -16.13 -7.68 19.07
C LYS A 205 -15.66 -8.99 18.46
N ASN A 206 -16.11 -9.30 17.24
CA ASN A 206 -15.64 -10.49 16.53
C ASN A 206 -14.13 -10.42 16.28
N GLY A 207 -13.61 -9.23 15.93
CA GLY A 207 -12.19 -8.96 15.83
C GLY A 207 -11.43 -9.38 17.09
N PHE A 208 -11.93 -9.05 18.29
CA PHE A 208 -11.33 -9.54 19.54
C PHE A 208 -11.37 -11.06 19.67
N TYR A 209 -12.49 -11.71 19.37
CA TYR A 209 -12.66 -13.15 19.58
C TYR A 209 -11.86 -14.02 18.60
N ALA A 210 -11.54 -13.47 17.43
CA ALA A 210 -10.99 -14.23 16.33
C ALA A 210 -9.51 -13.91 16.05
N THR A 211 -8.97 -12.83 16.62
CA THR A 211 -7.56 -12.44 16.45
C THR A 211 -6.61 -13.21 17.37
N GLU A 212 -5.37 -13.39 16.92
CA GLU A 212 -4.26 -13.83 17.76
C GLU A 212 -3.61 -12.68 18.57
N GLU A 213 -3.91 -11.42 18.24
CA GLU A 213 -3.26 -10.23 18.81
C GLU A 213 -4.05 -9.65 20.02
N LEU A 214 -4.38 -10.45 21.03
CA LEU A 214 -5.32 -10.05 22.11
C LEU A 214 -4.90 -8.85 22.97
N TYR A 215 -3.59 -8.62 23.16
CA TYR A 215 -3.10 -7.48 23.95
C TYR A 215 -3.58 -6.13 23.39
N PHE A 216 -3.62 -6.03 22.06
CA PHE A 216 -3.97 -4.82 21.35
C PHE A 216 -5.43 -4.36 21.62
N PRO A 217 -6.49 -5.15 21.33
CA PRO A 217 -7.86 -4.73 21.59
C PRO A 217 -8.18 -4.58 23.09
N GLU A 218 -7.54 -5.33 24.00
CA GLU A 218 -7.71 -5.08 25.44
C GLU A 218 -7.24 -3.68 25.83
N HIS A 219 -6.10 -3.24 25.30
CA HIS A 219 -5.59 -1.91 25.57
C HIS A 219 -6.44 -0.82 24.90
N GLU A 220 -6.75 -1.00 23.61
CA GLU A 220 -7.42 -0.03 22.74
C GLU A 220 -8.90 0.18 23.08
N TYR A 221 -9.59 -0.83 23.60
CA TYR A 221 -10.98 -0.72 24.01
C TYR A 221 -11.16 -0.66 25.53
N GLY A 222 -10.06 -0.66 26.29
CA GLY A 222 -10.05 -0.53 27.74
C GLY A 222 -10.53 -1.78 28.48
N GLY A 223 -10.37 -2.96 27.88
CA GLY A 223 -10.65 -4.27 28.46
C GLY A 223 -11.21 -5.28 27.46
N VAL A 224 -11.73 -6.39 27.99
CA VAL A 224 -12.34 -7.48 27.23
C VAL A 224 -13.81 -7.18 26.84
N PRO A 225 -14.34 -7.67 25.71
CA PRO A 225 -15.67 -7.30 25.21
C PRO A 225 -16.86 -7.64 26.12
N TRP A 226 -16.69 -8.55 27.09
CA TRP A 226 -17.74 -8.91 28.05
C TRP A 226 -17.70 -8.09 29.34
N ASP A 227 -16.68 -7.25 29.55
CA ASP A 227 -16.72 -6.23 30.61
C ASP A 227 -17.68 -5.11 30.17
N PRO A 228 -18.73 -4.78 30.95
CA PRO A 228 -19.67 -3.71 30.61
C PRO A 228 -19.01 -2.37 30.24
N LYS A 229 -17.89 -2.00 30.88
CA LYS A 229 -17.20 -0.73 30.62
C LYS A 229 -16.46 -0.73 29.28
N ALA A 230 -15.74 -1.81 28.99
CA ALA A 230 -15.01 -1.94 27.72
C ALA A 230 -15.98 -2.17 26.56
N ARG A 231 -17.06 -2.93 26.79
CA ARG A 231 -18.10 -3.23 25.80
C ARG A 231 -18.67 -1.97 25.14
N GLU A 232 -18.86 -0.90 25.91
CA GLU A 232 -19.31 0.39 25.36
C GLU A 232 -18.37 0.90 24.26
N ASN A 233 -17.05 0.76 24.43
CA ASN A 233 -16.06 1.16 23.42
C ASN A 233 -16.11 0.28 22.19
N TYR A 234 -16.19 -1.05 22.37
CA TYR A 234 -16.35 -1.98 21.25
C TYR A 234 -17.58 -1.61 20.41
N GLU A 235 -18.75 -1.46 21.04
CA GLU A 235 -20.01 -1.18 20.34
C GLU A 235 -20.05 0.21 19.70
N ARG A 236 -19.57 1.24 20.42
CA ARG A 236 -19.54 2.63 19.93
C ARG A 236 -18.71 2.76 18.66
N TRP A 237 -17.57 2.08 18.61
CA TRP A 237 -16.64 2.13 17.49
C TRP A 237 -16.78 0.91 16.56
N ASN A 238 -17.93 0.22 16.58
CA ASN A 238 -18.17 -0.95 15.73
C ASN A 238 -18.76 -0.54 14.37
N PRO A 239 -18.06 -0.72 13.23
CA PRO A 239 -18.62 -0.39 11.91
C PRO A 239 -19.89 -1.18 11.57
N ALA A 240 -20.02 -2.41 12.09
CA ALA A 240 -21.22 -3.24 11.90
C ALA A 240 -22.51 -2.56 12.40
N ASN A 241 -22.41 -1.65 13.38
CA ASN A 241 -23.55 -0.90 13.92
C ASN A 241 -24.04 0.24 12.99
N PHE A 242 -23.33 0.50 11.88
CA PHE A 242 -23.61 1.62 10.96
C PHE A 242 -23.86 1.18 9.51
N VAL A 243 -23.99 -0.13 9.25
CA VAL A 243 -24.19 -0.70 7.91
C VAL A 243 -25.48 -0.24 7.22
N GLN A 244 -26.46 0.21 7.98
CA GLN A 244 -27.70 0.82 7.47
C GLN A 244 -27.40 2.05 6.61
N ASN A 245 -26.33 2.80 6.92
CA ASN A 245 -25.96 4.04 6.24
C ASN A 245 -25.11 3.81 4.99
N TRP A 246 -24.56 2.61 4.81
CA TRP A 246 -23.63 2.34 3.72
C TRP A 246 -24.28 2.53 2.36
N LYS A 247 -23.55 3.17 1.46
CA LYS A 247 -23.97 3.41 0.07
C LYS A 247 -22.81 3.55 -0.91
N THR A 248 -21.57 3.62 -0.42
CA THR A 248 -20.40 3.91 -1.26
C THR A 248 -19.89 2.64 -1.95
N PRO A 249 -19.68 2.67 -3.27
CA PRO A 249 -19.04 1.56 -3.97
C PRO A 249 -17.72 1.16 -3.31
N THR A 250 -17.56 -0.13 -2.99
CA THR A 250 -16.40 -0.61 -2.23
C THR A 250 -15.74 -1.83 -2.87
N LEU A 251 -14.41 -1.74 -3.10
CA LEU A 251 -13.56 -2.90 -3.36
C LEU A 251 -13.15 -3.50 -2.02
N VAL A 252 -13.40 -4.79 -1.85
CA VAL A 252 -12.99 -5.55 -0.67
C VAL A 252 -11.85 -6.46 -1.08
N ILE A 253 -10.76 -6.42 -0.32
CA ILE A 253 -9.58 -7.26 -0.52
C ILE A 253 -9.33 -8.01 0.78
N HIS A 254 -9.28 -9.34 0.74
CA HIS A 254 -8.95 -10.12 1.93
C HIS A 254 -8.14 -11.37 1.60
N SER A 255 -7.16 -11.69 2.44
CA SER A 255 -6.32 -12.88 2.31
C SER A 255 -6.76 -14.04 3.22
N ASP A 256 -6.61 -15.29 2.77
CA ASP A 256 -7.10 -16.46 3.52
C ASP A 256 -6.26 -16.80 4.75
N LYS A 257 -4.94 -16.58 4.68
CA LYS A 257 -4.00 -16.88 5.77
C LYS A 257 -3.75 -15.67 6.66
N ASP A 258 -4.69 -14.72 6.67
CA ASP A 258 -4.72 -13.66 7.65
C ASP A 258 -5.29 -14.19 8.98
N TYR A 259 -4.40 -14.60 9.88
CA TYR A 259 -4.76 -15.04 11.23
C TYR A 259 -4.88 -13.88 12.23
N ARG A 260 -4.45 -12.67 11.83
CA ARG A 260 -4.61 -11.46 12.63
C ARG A 260 -6.03 -10.94 12.52
N LEU A 261 -6.53 -10.83 11.28
CA LEU A 261 -7.92 -10.51 10.96
C LEU A 261 -8.48 -11.60 10.03
N PRO A 262 -9.20 -12.59 10.59
CA PRO A 262 -9.72 -13.70 9.81
C PRO A 262 -10.56 -13.25 8.61
N VAL A 263 -10.47 -14.00 7.51
CA VAL A 263 -11.15 -13.74 6.23
C VAL A 263 -12.65 -13.44 6.36
N THR A 264 -13.29 -13.91 7.43
CA THR A 264 -14.69 -13.62 7.74
C THR A 264 -14.99 -12.13 7.87
N GLU A 265 -14.03 -11.29 8.28
CA GLU A 265 -14.21 -9.83 8.35
C GLU A 265 -14.45 -9.23 6.96
N GLY A 266 -13.60 -9.54 5.98
CA GLY A 266 -13.78 -9.11 4.59
C GLY A 266 -15.03 -9.70 3.94
N LEU A 267 -15.32 -10.98 4.20
CA LEU A 267 -16.55 -11.62 3.70
C LEU A 267 -17.81 -10.97 4.30
N ALA A 268 -17.78 -10.55 5.55
CA ALA A 268 -18.90 -9.84 6.19
C ALA A 268 -19.12 -8.47 5.54
N THR A 269 -18.07 -7.66 5.35
CA THR A 269 -18.14 -6.41 4.60
C THR A 269 -18.73 -6.62 3.20
N PHE A 270 -18.20 -7.58 2.44
CA PHE A 270 -18.67 -7.87 1.08
C PHE A 270 -20.14 -8.33 1.07
N THR A 271 -20.54 -9.17 2.02
CA THR A 271 -21.93 -9.64 2.15
C THR A 271 -22.89 -8.48 2.37
N VAL A 272 -22.59 -7.57 3.29
CA VAL A 272 -23.43 -6.38 3.54
C VAL A 272 -23.59 -5.54 2.27
N LEU A 273 -22.50 -5.26 1.57
CA LEU A 273 -22.52 -4.49 0.32
C LEU A 273 -23.42 -5.17 -0.72
N GLN A 274 -23.26 -6.47 -0.94
CA GLN A 274 -24.06 -7.25 -1.87
C GLN A 274 -25.55 -7.26 -1.47
N ARG A 275 -25.87 -7.46 -0.19
CA ARG A 275 -27.26 -7.49 0.30
C ARG A 275 -27.96 -6.14 0.20
N LYS A 276 -27.21 -5.04 0.22
CA LYS A 276 -27.74 -3.68 0.01
C LYS A 276 -27.77 -3.25 -1.46
N GLY A 277 -27.29 -4.09 -2.39
CA GLY A 277 -27.17 -3.73 -3.79
C GLY A 277 -26.13 -2.64 -4.07
N ILE A 278 -25.17 -2.44 -3.15
CA ILE A 278 -24.09 -1.48 -3.31
C ILE A 278 -23.04 -2.10 -4.25
N PRO A 279 -22.63 -1.39 -5.33
CA PRO A 279 -21.61 -1.89 -6.23
C PRO A 279 -20.34 -2.28 -5.47
N SER A 280 -19.95 -3.54 -5.58
CA SER A 280 -18.83 -4.09 -4.81
C SER A 280 -18.14 -5.23 -5.55
N ARG A 281 -16.89 -5.47 -5.21
CA ARG A 281 -16.05 -6.54 -5.74
C ARG A 281 -15.20 -7.11 -4.62
N LEU A 282 -15.06 -8.43 -4.58
CA LEU A 282 -14.15 -9.13 -3.67
C LEU A 282 -12.92 -9.60 -4.46
N VAL A 283 -11.74 -9.24 -3.98
CA VAL A 283 -10.46 -9.78 -4.42
C VAL A 283 -9.93 -10.63 -3.28
N TYR A 284 -9.78 -11.92 -3.52
CA TYR A 284 -9.42 -12.89 -2.50
C TYR A 284 -8.09 -13.55 -2.84
N PHE A 285 -7.15 -13.55 -1.89
CA PHE A 285 -5.84 -14.15 -2.03
C PHE A 285 -5.72 -15.39 -1.12
N PRO A 286 -5.82 -16.62 -1.68
CA PRO A 286 -5.83 -17.86 -0.87
C PRO A 286 -4.48 -18.20 -0.23
N ASP A 287 -3.40 -17.54 -0.67
CA ASP A 287 -2.03 -17.92 -0.37
C ASP A 287 -1.17 -16.78 0.20
N GLU A 288 -1.81 -15.67 0.56
CA GLU A 288 -1.26 -14.50 1.24
C GLU A 288 -1.68 -14.46 2.71
N ASN A 289 -0.96 -13.68 3.52
CA ASN A 289 -1.27 -13.44 4.93
C ASN A 289 -1.94 -12.06 5.10
N HIS A 290 -1.82 -11.42 6.27
CA HIS A 290 -2.31 -10.05 6.52
C HIS A 290 -1.75 -8.96 5.56
N TRP A 291 -0.85 -9.35 4.65
CA TRP A 291 -0.35 -8.53 3.57
C TRP A 291 -0.33 -9.33 2.28
N VAL A 292 -0.38 -8.61 1.15
CA VAL A 292 -0.13 -9.18 -0.17
C VAL A 292 1.34 -9.00 -0.53
N LEU A 293 2.11 -10.09 -0.43
CA LEU A 293 3.58 -10.05 -0.48
C LEU A 293 4.16 -10.66 -1.77
N LYS A 294 3.51 -11.67 -2.35
CA LYS A 294 4.05 -12.31 -3.55
C LYS A 294 3.97 -11.37 -4.73
N ALA A 295 5.04 -11.28 -5.52
CA ALA A 295 5.13 -10.33 -6.64
C ALA A 295 3.93 -10.43 -7.61
N ALA A 296 3.52 -11.64 -8.01
CA ALA A 296 2.37 -11.82 -8.90
C ALA A 296 1.05 -11.34 -8.27
N ASN A 297 0.86 -11.60 -6.97
CA ASN A 297 -0.33 -11.15 -6.24
C ASN A 297 -0.30 -9.64 -6.01
N SER A 298 0.87 -9.03 -5.75
CA SER A 298 1.05 -7.59 -5.67
C SER A 298 0.70 -6.89 -6.99
N LEU A 299 1.14 -7.43 -8.13
CA LEU A 299 0.73 -6.92 -9.45
C LEU A 299 -0.78 -6.99 -9.65
N ARG A 300 -1.40 -8.11 -9.25
CA ARG A 300 -2.85 -8.27 -9.32
C ARG A 300 -3.58 -7.28 -8.40
N TRP A 301 -3.09 -7.11 -7.18
CA TRP A 301 -3.62 -6.18 -6.19
C TRP A 301 -3.62 -4.76 -6.76
N HIS A 302 -2.48 -4.28 -7.25
CA HIS A 302 -2.37 -2.94 -7.83
C HIS A 302 -3.29 -2.75 -9.04
N ALA A 303 -3.37 -3.74 -9.93
CA ALA A 303 -4.26 -3.69 -11.08
C ALA A 303 -5.75 -3.58 -10.66
N GLU A 304 -6.19 -4.38 -9.68
CA GLU A 304 -7.57 -4.33 -9.17
C GLU A 304 -7.88 -3.00 -8.49
N VAL A 305 -6.96 -2.51 -7.65
CA VAL A 305 -7.11 -1.21 -6.97
C VAL A 305 -7.20 -0.08 -7.99
N LEU A 306 -6.23 0.01 -8.91
CA LEU A 306 -6.20 1.07 -9.93
C LEU A 306 -7.43 1.05 -10.82
N ASN A 307 -7.83 -0.12 -11.32
CA ASN A 307 -9.04 -0.26 -12.14
C ASN A 307 -10.30 0.16 -11.38
N TRP A 308 -10.38 -0.16 -10.09
CA TRP A 308 -11.51 0.21 -9.25
C TRP A 308 -11.61 1.71 -9.07
N ILE A 309 -10.53 2.36 -8.60
CA ILE A 309 -10.54 3.80 -8.35
C ILE A 309 -10.76 4.57 -9.66
N GLN A 310 -10.09 4.19 -10.76
CA GLN A 310 -10.28 4.82 -12.07
C GLN A 310 -11.72 4.72 -12.57
N LYS A 311 -12.38 3.57 -12.37
CA LYS A 311 -13.79 3.39 -12.78
C LYS A 311 -14.72 4.36 -12.05
N TRP A 312 -14.57 4.49 -10.74
CA TRP A 312 -15.48 5.28 -9.91
C TRP A 312 -15.12 6.76 -9.84
N THR A 313 -13.89 7.12 -10.18
CA THR A 313 -13.43 8.52 -10.32
C THR A 313 -13.25 8.92 -11.79
N ALA A 314 -13.85 8.19 -12.75
CA ALA A 314 -13.81 8.55 -14.16
C ALA A 314 -14.60 9.86 -14.39
N HIS A 315 -14.14 10.68 -15.33
CA HIS A 315 -14.97 11.78 -15.82
C HIS A 315 -16.27 11.20 -16.40
N PRO A 316 -17.44 11.85 -16.18
CA PRO A 316 -18.61 11.58 -16.98
C PRO A 316 -18.17 11.71 -18.44
N LYS A 317 -18.26 10.63 -19.23
CA LYS A 317 -17.87 10.66 -20.64
C LYS A 317 -18.55 11.87 -21.27
N ALA A 318 -17.77 12.87 -21.68
CA ALA A 318 -18.24 13.83 -22.66
C ALA A 318 -18.75 12.97 -23.82
N THR A 319 -20.04 13.10 -24.13
CA THR A 319 -20.72 12.36 -25.19
C THR A 319 -19.92 12.51 -26.48
N SER A 320 -19.08 11.52 -26.76
CA SER A 320 -18.29 11.42 -27.98
C SER A 320 -18.51 10.02 -28.53
N SER A 321 -18.84 10.04 -29.81
CA SER A 321 -19.34 8.97 -30.65
C SER A 321 -18.56 7.67 -30.55
N SER A 322 -19.31 6.57 -30.63
CA SER A 322 -18.86 5.20 -30.81
C SER A 322 -17.65 5.05 -31.74
N SER A 323 -16.53 4.59 -31.18
CA SER A 323 -15.62 3.70 -31.89
C SER A 323 -15.43 2.48 -30.99
N GLY A 324 -15.74 1.31 -31.54
CA GLY A 324 -15.79 0.06 -30.81
C GLY A 324 -14.38 -0.46 -30.57
N ASP A 325 -13.97 -0.47 -29.31
CA ASP A 325 -12.92 -1.36 -28.82
C ASP A 325 -13.60 -2.49 -28.04
N ALA A 326 -13.34 -3.72 -28.49
CA ALA A 326 -13.84 -4.93 -27.86
C ALA A 326 -13.17 -5.12 -26.49
N SER A 327 -13.97 -5.13 -25.43
CA SER A 327 -13.54 -5.59 -24.11
C SER A 327 -13.85 -7.08 -23.95
N VAL A 328 -12.89 -7.83 -23.40
CA VAL A 328 -13.07 -9.24 -23.01
C VAL A 328 -13.70 -9.27 -21.62
N GLU A 329 -14.92 -9.80 -21.53
CA GLU A 329 -15.67 -9.98 -20.29
C GLU A 329 -15.46 -11.41 -19.77
N PHE A 330 -14.92 -11.56 -18.56
CA PHE A 330 -14.94 -12.84 -17.85
C PHE A 330 -16.24 -12.96 -17.06
N LEU A 331 -17.17 -13.74 -17.58
CA LEU A 331 -18.40 -14.13 -16.88
C LEU A 331 -18.07 -15.09 -15.74
N THR A 332 -17.97 -14.60 -14.51
CA THR A 332 -18.07 -15.44 -13.32
C THR A 332 -19.55 -15.65 -12.99
N SER A 333 -19.99 -16.90 -13.03
CA SER A 333 -21.36 -17.33 -12.71
C SER A 333 -21.81 -16.76 -11.36
N GLN A 334 -22.85 -15.93 -11.38
CA GLN A 334 -23.57 -15.56 -10.16
C GLN A 334 -24.28 -16.81 -9.63
N VAL A 335 -23.87 -17.28 -8.46
CA VAL A 335 -24.71 -18.18 -7.65
C VAL A 335 -25.86 -17.33 -7.13
N LYS A 336 -27.02 -17.42 -7.78
CA LYS A 336 -28.27 -16.98 -7.19
C LYS A 336 -28.57 -17.91 -6.03
N LEU A 337 -28.33 -17.44 -4.81
CA LEU A 337 -28.97 -18.01 -3.64
C LEU A 337 -30.42 -17.52 -3.65
N ASN A 338 -31.35 -18.46 -3.88
CA ASN A 338 -32.79 -18.25 -3.73
C ASN A 338 -33.17 -18.08 -2.26
#